data_AF-A0A956BQU0-F1
#
_entry.id   AF-A0A956BQU0-F1
#
_cell.length_a   1.000
_cell.length_b   1.000
_cell.length_c   1.000
_cell.angle_alpha   90.00
_cell.angle_beta   90.00
_cell.angle_gamma   90.00
#
_symmetry.space_group_name_H-M   'P 1'
#
loop_
_entity.id
_entity.type
_entity.pdbx_description
1 polymer ?
#
loop_
_entity_poly.entity_id
_entity_poly.type
_entity_poly.pdbx_seq_one_letter_code
_entity_poly.pdbx_strand_id
1 'polypeptide(L)'
;AQVELALLRYRLPRLRRGANARLSQQRGGIGGRFGAGETKLEVDRRRIMRRIAKLETDLRDLQQNRQLQRKGRDRSGLATVTIVGYTNAGKSTLLNRLTHAGVLAEDRLFATLDPTTRRLSLPGGEPVLLTDTVGFVRRLPHGLVEAFKSTLEVASSADFLVHVVDSA
;
A
#
# COMPACT_ATOMS: atom_id res chain seq x y z
N ALA A 1 -2.75 -3.46 3.69
CA ALA A 1 -4.06 -2.84 4.00
C ALA A 1 -4.51 -1.78 2.97
N GLN A 2 -3.71 -0.73 2.70
CA GLN A 2 -4.09 0.38 1.79
C GLN A 2 -4.32 -0.05 0.32
N VAL A 3 -3.43 -0.87 -0.25
CA VAL A 3 -3.62 -1.43 -1.60
C VAL A 3 -4.84 -2.35 -1.66
N GLU A 4 -5.03 -3.20 -0.65
CA GLU A 4 -6.20 -4.08 -0.56
C GLU A 4 -7.49 -3.25 -0.52
N LEU A 5 -7.53 -2.18 0.28
CA LEU A 5 -8.65 -1.23 0.32
C LEU A 5 -8.89 -0.59 -1.06
N ALA A 6 -7.84 -0.09 -1.72
CA ALA A 6 -7.93 0.51 -3.04
C ALA A 6 -8.42 -0.50 -4.11
N LEU A 7 -7.93 -1.73 -4.05
CA LEU A 7 -8.30 -2.82 -4.96
C LEU A 7 -9.75 -3.26 -4.74
N LEU A 8 -10.20 -3.35 -3.47
CA LEU A 8 -11.58 -3.66 -3.11
C LEU A 8 -12.52 -2.53 -3.55
N ARG A 9 -12.16 -1.26 -3.33
CA ARG A 9 -12.91 -0.09 -3.81
C ARG A 9 -13.00 -0.06 -5.34
N TYR A 10 -11.95 -0.47 -6.05
CA TYR A 10 -11.95 -0.57 -7.52
C TYR A 10 -12.82 -1.71 -8.06
N ARG A 11 -12.83 -2.87 -7.38
CA ARG A 11 -13.59 -4.06 -7.79
C ARG A 11 -15.08 -3.96 -7.47
N LEU A 12 -15.43 -3.31 -6.36
CA LEU A 12 -16.80 -3.17 -5.86
C LEU A 12 -17.83 -2.68 -6.92
N PRO A 13 -17.62 -1.56 -7.65
CA PRO A 13 -18.56 -1.11 -8.67
C PRO A 13 -18.61 -2.02 -9.91
N ARG A 14 -17.55 -2.82 -10.15
CA ARG A 14 -17.41 -3.67 -11.34
C ARG A 14 -18.06 -5.04 -11.19
N LEU A 15 -18.23 -5.53 -9.96
CA LEU A 15 -19.04 -6.72 -9.66
C LEU A 15 -20.47 -6.58 -10.21
N ARG A 16 -21.01 -5.36 -10.21
CA ARG A 16 -22.34 -5.03 -10.73
C ARG A 16 -22.45 -5.18 -12.26
N ARG A 17 -21.39 -4.86 -13.02
CA ARG A 17 -21.39 -4.94 -14.51
C ARG A 17 -21.10 -6.35 -15.03
N GLY A 18 -20.20 -7.10 -14.39
CA GLY A 18 -19.87 -8.47 -14.81
C GLY A 18 -20.98 -9.49 -14.49
N ALA A 19 -21.69 -9.30 -13.38
CA ALA A 19 -22.80 -10.16 -12.99
C ALA A 19 -24.03 -9.96 -13.89
N ASN A 20 -24.35 -8.72 -14.28
CA ASN A 20 -25.46 -8.44 -15.19
C ASN A 20 -25.25 -9.02 -16.61
N ALA A 21 -24.00 -9.17 -17.06
CA ALA A 21 -23.70 -9.77 -18.36
C ALA A 21 -23.84 -11.30 -18.38
N ARG A 22 -23.63 -11.98 -17.24
CA ARG A 22 -23.72 -13.45 -17.14
C ARG A 22 -25.04 -13.96 -16.55
N LEU A 23 -25.71 -13.19 -15.68
CA LEU A 23 -27.04 -13.54 -15.16
C LEU A 23 -28.18 -13.19 -16.14
N SER A 24 -27.96 -12.29 -17.11
CA SER A 24 -28.98 -11.99 -18.13
C SER A 24 -29.15 -13.11 -19.15
N GLN A 25 -28.12 -13.94 -19.40
CA GLN A 25 -28.21 -15.10 -20.29
C GLN A 25 -28.89 -16.31 -19.65
N GLN A 26 -29.04 -16.36 -18.32
CA GLN A 26 -29.66 -17.50 -17.62
C GLN A 26 -31.12 -17.24 -17.20
N ARG A 27 -31.74 -16.14 -17.65
CA ARG A 27 -33.16 -15.80 -17.42
C ARG A 27 -34.07 -16.20 -18.59
N GLY A 28 -33.79 -17.33 -19.22
CA GLY A 28 -34.70 -17.98 -20.16
C GLY A 28 -35.05 -19.38 -19.66
N GLY A 29 -36.02 -19.50 -18.74
CA GLY A 29 -36.45 -20.81 -18.25
C GLY A 29 -37.22 -20.78 -16.93
N ILE A 30 -38.54 -20.61 -17.05
CA ILE A 30 -39.62 -21.25 -16.27
C ILE A 30 -39.48 -21.31 -14.73
N GLY A 31 -40.32 -20.50 -14.06
CA GLY A 31 -41.10 -20.91 -12.88
C GLY A 31 -40.36 -21.12 -11.55
N GLY A 32 -40.62 -20.26 -10.57
CA GLY A 32 -40.25 -20.56 -9.19
C GLY A 32 -40.31 -19.39 -8.22
N ARG A 33 -41.54 -19.10 -7.75
CA ARG A 33 -41.94 -18.48 -6.49
C ARG A 33 -40.84 -17.86 -5.59
N PHE A 34 -41.07 -16.59 -5.26
CA PHE A 34 -40.50 -15.83 -4.16
C PHE A 34 -40.18 -16.67 -2.91
N GLY A 35 -38.89 -16.75 -2.59
CA GLY A 35 -38.36 -16.89 -1.25
C GLY A 35 -37.24 -15.86 -1.12
N ALA A 36 -37.38 -14.93 -0.18
CA ALA A 36 -36.39 -13.89 0.10
C ALA A 36 -35.11 -14.50 0.69
N GLY A 37 -34.33 -15.17 -0.16
CA GLY A 37 -32.96 -15.56 0.12
C GLY A 37 -32.02 -14.47 -0.36
N GLU A 38 -31.11 -14.03 0.51
CA GLU A 38 -30.10 -13.04 0.18
C GLU A 38 -29.31 -13.51 -1.05
N THR A 39 -29.36 -12.75 -2.15
CA THR A 39 -28.72 -13.19 -3.41
C THR A 39 -27.21 -13.36 -3.17
N LYS A 40 -26.56 -14.38 -3.78
CA LYS A 40 -25.10 -14.59 -3.62
C LYS A 40 -24.28 -13.31 -3.87
N LEU A 41 -24.74 -12.46 -4.79
CA LEU A 41 -24.16 -11.15 -5.09
C LEU A 41 -24.25 -10.16 -3.92
N GLU A 42 -25.35 -10.18 -3.19
CA GLU A 42 -25.60 -9.32 -2.03
C GLU A 42 -24.78 -9.76 -0.81
N VAL A 43 -24.66 -11.07 -0.59
CA VAL A 43 -23.77 -11.66 0.42
C VAL A 43 -22.30 -11.28 0.15
N ASP A 44 -21.83 -11.46 -1.08
CA ASP A 44 -20.46 -11.10 -1.48
C ASP A 44 -20.19 -9.60 -1.35
N ARG A 45 -21.15 -8.76 -1.77
CA ARG A 45 -21.07 -7.31 -1.58
C ARG A 45 -20.96 -6.95 -0.10
N ARG A 46 -21.79 -7.54 0.77
CA ARG A 46 -21.77 -7.26 2.20
C ARG A 46 -20.46 -7.73 2.84
N ARG A 47 -19.85 -8.81 2.34
CA ARG A 47 -18.54 -9.30 2.78
C ARG A 47 -17.42 -8.32 2.41
N ILE A 48 -17.42 -7.82 1.16
CA ILE A 48 -16.46 -6.82 0.68
C ILE A 48 -16.61 -5.50 1.46
N MET A 49 -17.84 -5.02 1.69
CA MET A 49 -18.08 -3.80 2.47
C MET A 49 -17.59 -3.92 3.91
N ARG A 50 -17.82 -5.06 4.57
CA ARG A 50 -17.27 -5.31 5.91
C ARG A 50 -15.74 -5.31 5.93
N ARG A 51 -15.11 -5.90 4.90
CA ARG A 51 -13.66 -5.89 4.76
C ARG A 51 -13.11 -4.49 4.53
N ILE A 52 -13.77 -3.68 3.70
CA ILE A 52 -13.46 -2.26 3.49
C ILE A 52 -13.51 -1.50 4.81
N ALA A 53 -14.62 -1.60 5.56
CA ALA A 53 -14.78 -0.89 6.83
C ALA A 53 -13.71 -1.27 7.85
N LYS A 54 -13.38 -2.56 7.96
CA LYS A 54 -12.28 -3.03 8.82
C LYS A 54 -10.93 -2.44 8.40
N LEU A 55 -10.60 -2.52 7.11
CA LEU A 55 -9.35 -1.97 6.58
C LEU A 55 -9.26 -0.45 6.77
N GLU A 56 -10.36 0.29 6.66
CA GLU A 56 -10.39 1.73 6.93
C GLU A 56 -10.09 2.04 8.39
N THR A 57 -10.65 1.31 9.34
CA THR A 57 -10.35 1.46 10.77
C THR A 57 -8.88 1.15 11.04
N ASP A 58 -8.40 -0.02 10.58
CA ASP A 58 -7.00 -0.43 10.76
C ASP A 58 -6.01 0.63 10.20
N LEU A 59 -6.36 1.27 9.08
CA LEU A 59 -5.55 2.32 8.48
C LEU A 59 -5.56 3.64 9.26
N ARG A 60 -6.67 4.00 9.91
CA ARG A 60 -6.72 5.19 10.80
C ARG A 60 -5.81 5.00 12.00
N ASP A 61 -5.83 3.82 12.60
CA ASP A 61 -4.99 3.50 13.76
C ASP A 61 -3.50 3.52 13.37
N LEU A 62 -3.17 2.99 12.19
CA LEU A 62 -1.82 3.09 11.64
C LEU A 62 -1.38 4.53 11.38
N GLN A 63 -2.28 5.41 10.90
CA GLN A 63 -1.96 6.83 10.70
C GLN A 63 -1.64 7.53 12.02
N GLN A 64 -2.37 7.25 13.10
CA GLN A 64 -2.07 7.81 14.42
C GLN A 64 -0.69 7.36 14.92
N ASN A 65 -0.37 6.07 14.78
CA ASN A 65 0.95 5.54 15.13
C ASN A 65 2.08 6.20 14.31
N ARG A 66 1.85 6.48 13.02
CA ARG A 66 2.83 7.19 12.17
C ARG A 66 3.08 8.62 12.66
N GLN A 67 2.05 9.35 13.09
CA GLN A 67 2.23 10.70 13.64
C GLN A 67 3.07 10.69 14.92
N LEU A 68 2.87 9.71 15.80
CA LEU A 68 3.67 9.53 17.00
C LEU A 68 5.14 9.22 16.67
N GLN A 69 5.37 8.32 15.70
CA GLN A 69 6.74 8.02 15.24
C GLN A 69 7.41 9.23 14.59
N ARG A 70 6.70 10.03 13.78
CA ARG A 70 7.24 11.28 13.20
C ARG A 70 7.69 12.25 14.29
N LYS A 71 6.83 12.51 15.28
CA LYS A 71 7.19 13.35 16.44
C LYS A 71 8.41 12.82 17.21
N GLY A 72 8.58 11.51 17.29
CA GLY A 72 9.77 10.88 17.87
C GLY A 72 11.04 11.12 17.05
N ARG A 73 10.95 11.11 15.71
CA ARG A 73 12.08 11.38 14.81
C ARG A 73 12.51 12.84 14.87
N ASP A 74 11.55 13.77 14.79
CA ASP A 74 11.82 15.22 14.84
C ASP A 74 12.57 15.61 16.12
N ARG A 75 12.33 14.88 17.22
CA ARG A 75 13.03 15.08 18.50
C ARG A 75 14.43 14.47 18.56
N SER A 76 14.76 13.50 17.70
CA SER A 76 16.06 12.81 17.74
C SER A 76 17.21 13.62 17.14
N GLY A 77 16.90 14.65 16.34
CA GLY A 77 17.91 15.47 15.65
C GLY A 77 18.77 14.71 14.64
N LEU A 78 18.40 13.47 14.29
CA LEU A 78 19.14 12.64 13.34
C LEU A 78 18.73 12.98 11.91
N ALA A 79 19.71 13.09 11.01
CA ALA A 79 19.45 13.29 9.60
C ALA A 79 18.64 12.12 9.01
N THR A 80 17.68 12.46 8.17
CA THR A 80 16.75 11.54 7.53
C THR A 80 17.10 11.36 6.06
N VAL A 81 17.29 10.11 5.65
CA VAL A 81 17.63 9.73 4.28
C VAL A 81 16.51 8.85 3.74
N THR A 82 15.93 9.22 2.60
CA THR A 82 14.85 8.46 1.98
C THR A 82 15.27 7.88 0.64
N ILE A 83 15.08 6.57 0.47
CA ILE A 83 15.37 5.85 -0.78
C ILE A 83 14.15 5.94 -1.70
N VAL A 84 14.33 6.44 -2.92
CA VAL A 84 13.29 6.60 -3.95
C VAL A 84 13.71 5.92 -5.26
N GLY A 85 12.75 5.64 -6.13
CA GLY A 85 13.00 4.96 -7.41
C GLY A 85 11.87 4.01 -7.81
N TYR A 86 11.89 3.52 -9.05
CA TYR A 86 10.87 2.61 -9.56
C TYR A 86 10.77 1.31 -8.76
N THR A 87 9.60 0.65 -8.81
CA THR A 87 9.47 -0.72 -8.30
C THR A 87 10.50 -1.62 -8.98
N ASN A 88 11.02 -2.58 -8.22
CA ASN A 88 12.09 -3.49 -8.63
C ASN A 88 13.49 -2.91 -8.87
N ALA A 89 13.70 -1.60 -8.66
CA ALA A 89 15.04 -1.01 -8.75
C ALA A 89 16.03 -1.45 -7.64
N GLY A 90 15.65 -2.38 -6.75
CA GLY A 90 16.54 -2.86 -5.68
C GLY A 90 16.61 -1.97 -4.41
N LYS A 91 15.65 -1.06 -4.19
CA LYS A 91 15.61 -0.17 -3.01
C LYS A 91 15.65 -0.92 -1.67
N SER A 92 14.81 -1.94 -1.52
CA SER A 92 14.73 -2.75 -0.30
C SER A 92 15.99 -3.60 -0.09
N THR A 93 16.57 -4.09 -1.19
CA THR A 93 17.87 -4.77 -1.18
C THR A 93 18.97 -3.85 -0.68
N LEU A 94 19.00 -2.59 -1.12
CA LEU A 94 19.94 -1.58 -0.65
C LEU A 94 19.78 -1.30 0.84
N LEU A 95 18.54 -1.07 1.31
CA LEU A 95 18.28 -0.86 2.74
C LEU A 95 18.78 -2.05 3.56
N ASN A 96 18.47 -3.28 3.15
CA ASN A 96 18.90 -4.48 3.87
C ASN A 96 20.41 -4.64 3.94
N ARG A 97 21.12 -4.34 2.85
CA ARG A 97 22.59 -4.42 2.84
C ARG A 97 23.21 -3.37 3.75
N LEU A 98 22.61 -2.18 3.83
CA LEU A 98 23.11 -1.10 4.67
C LEU A 98 22.78 -1.29 6.15
N THR A 99 21.60 -1.83 6.48
CA THR A 99 21.11 -1.86 7.87
C THR A 99 20.94 -3.26 8.45
N HIS A 100 21.29 -4.32 7.72
CA HIS A 100 21.09 -5.73 8.09
C HIS A 100 19.66 -6.06 8.55
N ALA A 101 18.66 -5.34 8.03
CA ALA A 101 17.33 -5.26 8.65
C ALA A 101 16.36 -6.39 8.30
N GLY A 102 16.79 -7.40 7.52
CA GLY A 102 15.95 -8.57 7.18
C GLY A 102 14.60 -8.23 6.53
N VAL A 103 14.48 -7.05 5.90
CA VAL A 103 13.25 -6.62 5.22
C VAL A 103 13.00 -7.54 4.04
N LEU A 104 11.75 -7.95 3.84
CA LEU A 104 11.40 -8.82 2.73
C LEU A 104 11.64 -8.09 1.40
N ALA A 105 12.58 -8.57 0.57
CA ALA A 105 12.81 -8.08 -0.78
C ALA A 105 12.34 -9.17 -1.76
N GLU A 106 11.15 -9.02 -2.32
CA GLU A 106 10.59 -9.93 -3.34
C GLU A 106 10.47 -9.21 -4.69
N ASP A 107 10.63 -9.94 -5.80
CA ASP A 107 10.35 -9.48 -7.17
C ASP A 107 8.82 -9.35 -7.41
N ARG A 108 8.18 -8.46 -6.67
CA ARG A 108 6.75 -8.16 -6.78
C ARG A 108 6.53 -6.66 -6.80
N LEU A 109 5.59 -6.24 -7.64
CA LEU A 109 5.04 -4.88 -7.57
C LEU A 109 4.53 -4.64 -6.13
N PHE A 110 4.93 -3.53 -5.52
CA PHE A 110 4.61 -3.16 -4.14
C PHE A 110 5.28 -4.01 -3.04
N ALA A 111 6.47 -4.59 -3.30
CA ALA A 111 7.25 -5.30 -2.27
C ALA A 111 7.44 -4.50 -0.97
N THR A 112 7.66 -3.18 -1.08
CA THR A 112 7.60 -2.24 0.05
C THR A 112 6.33 -1.41 -0.08
N LEU A 113 5.45 -1.50 0.92
CA LEU A 113 4.17 -0.76 0.99
C LEU A 113 4.11 0.23 2.14
N ASP A 114 4.68 -0.17 3.28
CA ASP A 114 4.83 0.70 4.43
C ASP A 114 6.28 1.21 4.46
N PRO A 115 6.48 2.52 4.62
CA PRO A 115 7.82 3.07 4.68
C PRO A 115 8.54 2.46 5.88
N THR A 116 9.69 1.83 5.62
CA THR A 116 10.46 1.15 6.65
C THR A 116 11.66 1.99 7.00
N THR A 117 11.66 2.54 8.22
CA THR A 117 12.77 3.34 8.74
C THR A 117 13.68 2.50 9.62
N ARG A 118 14.99 2.64 9.41
CA ARG A 118 16.04 1.97 10.18
C ARG A 118 17.17 2.96 10.47
N ARG A 119 17.84 2.75 11.61
CA ARG A 119 19.03 3.52 11.95
C ARG A 119 20.22 2.89 11.23
N LEU A 120 20.98 3.71 10.51
CA LEU A 120 22.20 3.36 9.82
C LEU A 120 23.36 4.12 10.47
N SER A 121 24.42 3.42 10.85
CA SER A 121 25.66 4.07 11.29
C SER A 121 26.52 4.35 10.06
N LEU A 122 26.85 5.61 9.81
CA LEU A 122 27.76 5.97 8.73
C LEU A 122 29.22 5.71 9.14
N PRO A 123 30.15 5.53 8.18
CA PRO A 123 31.58 5.34 8.47
C PRO A 123 32.20 6.48 9.30
N GLY A 124 31.63 7.69 9.22
CA GLY A 124 32.03 8.85 10.02
C GLY A 124 31.53 8.85 11.47
N GLY A 125 30.84 7.80 11.91
CA GLY A 125 30.32 7.65 13.28
C GLY A 125 28.94 8.28 13.52
N GLU A 126 28.51 9.19 12.65
CA GLU A 126 27.18 9.80 12.75
C GLU A 126 26.07 8.85 12.29
N PRO A 127 25.02 8.63 13.10
CA PRO A 127 23.90 7.80 12.72
C PRO A 127 22.86 8.60 11.93
N VAL A 128 22.28 7.97 10.91
CA VAL A 128 21.19 8.52 10.11
C VAL A 128 19.97 7.60 10.13
N LEU A 129 18.80 8.16 9.88
CA LEU A 129 17.57 7.40 9.71
C LEU A 129 17.33 7.12 8.22
N LEU A 130 17.62 5.90 7.78
CA LEU A 130 17.38 5.45 6.42
C LEU A 130 15.95 4.91 6.28
N THR A 131 15.20 5.39 5.30
CA THR A 131 13.82 4.98 5.04
C THR A 131 13.66 4.42 3.64
N ASP A 132 13.21 3.17 3.54
CA ASP A 132 12.74 2.59 2.26
C ASP A 132 11.29 3.02 2.01
N THR A 133 10.98 3.40 0.76
CA THR A 133 9.65 3.86 0.35
C THR A 133 9.06 2.98 -0.73
N VAL A 134 7.77 3.16 -0.98
CA VAL A 134 7.08 2.50 -2.07
C VAL A 134 7.69 2.94 -3.40
N GLY A 135 8.02 1.98 -4.26
CA GLY A 135 8.57 2.28 -5.57
C GLY A 135 7.56 2.98 -6.49
N PHE A 136 8.06 3.84 -7.38
CA PHE A 136 7.23 4.43 -8.42
C PHE A 136 6.65 3.35 -9.35
N VAL A 137 5.39 3.52 -9.72
CA VAL A 137 4.67 2.65 -10.66
C VAL A 137 4.10 3.52 -11.78
N ARG A 138 4.29 3.10 -13.03
CA ARG A 138 3.70 3.80 -14.18
C ARG A 138 2.18 3.58 -14.21
N ARG A 139 1.43 4.63 -14.57
CA ARG A 139 -0.06 4.61 -14.67
C ARG A 139 -0.73 4.11 -13.38
N LEU A 140 -0.41 4.76 -12.26
CA LEU A 140 -1.05 4.49 -10.98
C LEU A 140 -2.58 4.65 -11.08
N PRO A 141 -3.37 3.63 -10.70
CA PRO A 141 -4.81 3.77 -10.61
C PRO A 141 -5.18 4.87 -9.61
N HIS A 142 -6.17 5.71 -9.94
CA HIS A 142 -6.58 6.84 -9.08
C HIS A 142 -6.89 6.43 -7.62
N GLY A 143 -7.45 5.23 -7.41
CA GLY A 143 -7.74 4.72 -6.07
C GLY A 143 -6.50 4.39 -5.22
N LEU A 144 -5.32 4.26 -5.83
CA LEU A 144 -4.05 4.03 -5.15
C LEU A 144 -3.29 5.32 -4.85
N VAL A 145 -3.63 6.43 -5.51
CA VAL A 145 -2.92 7.72 -5.36
C VAL A 145 -2.94 8.20 -3.89
N GLU A 146 -4.04 7.98 -3.19
CA GLU A 146 -4.17 8.36 -1.76
C GLU A 146 -3.23 7.56 -0.86
N ALA A 147 -3.02 6.27 -1.15
CA ALA A 147 -2.04 5.45 -0.43
C ALA A 147 -0.59 5.92 -0.70
N PHE A 148 -0.32 6.36 -1.93
CA PHE A 148 0.99 6.89 -2.32
C PHE A 148 1.27 8.28 -1.75
N LYS A 149 0.25 9.12 -1.56
CA LYS A 149 0.43 10.48 -1.01
C LYS A 149 1.14 10.45 0.34
N SER A 150 0.71 9.58 1.25
CA SER A 150 1.36 9.43 2.56
C SER A 150 2.81 8.96 2.46
N THR A 151 3.16 8.20 1.41
CA THR A 151 4.54 7.74 1.18
C THR A 151 5.41 8.80 0.53
N LEU A 152 4.84 9.62 -0.35
CA LEU A 152 5.52 10.77 -0.96
C LEU A 152 5.77 11.88 0.07
N GLU A 153 4.88 12.04 1.04
CA GLU A 153 5.10 12.96 2.16
C GLU A 153 6.36 12.62 2.97
N VAL A 154 6.76 11.35 3.05
CA VAL A 154 7.99 10.94 3.73
C VAL A 154 9.21 11.35 2.91
N ALA A 155 9.16 11.17 1.60
CA ALA A 155 10.22 11.61 0.70
C ALA A 155 10.35 13.15 0.69
N SER A 156 9.24 13.89 0.71
CA SER A 156 9.28 15.36 0.73
C SER A 156 9.80 15.94 2.03
N SER A 157 9.68 15.20 3.14
CA SER A 157 10.16 15.65 4.46
C SER A 157 11.57 15.16 4.81
N ALA A 158 12.25 14.49 3.88
CA ALA A 158 13.59 13.95 4.13
C ALA A 158 14.66 15.02 3.91
N ASP A 159 15.73 14.97 4.70
CA ASP A 159 16.90 15.84 4.52
C ASP A 159 17.64 15.47 3.23
N PHE A 160 17.70 14.17 2.92
CA PHE A 160 18.35 13.66 1.72
C PHE A 160 17.49 12.62 0.99
N LEU A 161 17.59 12.65 -0.34
CA LEU A 161 17.00 11.66 -1.23
C LEU A 161 18.09 10.83 -1.90
N VAL A 162 17.96 9.51 -1.82
CA VAL A 162 18.79 8.55 -2.55
C VAL A 162 17.94 7.94 -3.66
N HIS A 163 18.22 8.34 -4.90
CA HIS A 163 17.50 7.80 -6.05
C HIS A 163 18.21 6.56 -6.59
N VAL A 164 17.55 5.40 -6.47
CA VAL A 164 18.02 4.13 -7.01
C VAL A 164 17.39 3.91 -8.38
N VAL A 165 18.25 3.70 -9.38
CA VAL A 165 17.86 3.46 -10.77
C VAL A 165 18.36 2.08 -11.17
N ASP A 166 17.49 1.31 -11.81
CA ASP A 166 17.86 0.02 -12.38
C ASP A 166 18.79 0.24 -13.58
N SER A 167 19.89 -0.51 -13.65
CA SER A 167 20.90 -0.41 -14.71
C SER A 167 20.67 -1.39 -15.87
N ALA A 168 19.67 -2.27 -15.74
CA ALA A 168 19.33 -3.28 -16.74
C ALA A 168 18.66 -2.70 -18.00
#